data_AF-A0A9E3C541-F1
#
_entry.id   AF-A0A9E3C541-F1
#
_cell.length_a   1.000
_cell.length_b   1.000
_cell.length_c   1.000
_cell.angle_alpha   90.00
_cell.angle_beta   90.00
_cell.angle_gamma   90.00
#
_symmetry.space_group_name_H-M   'P 1'
#
loop_
_entity.id
_entity.type
_entity.pdbx_description
1 polymer ?
#
loop_
_entity_poly.entity_id
_entity_poly.type
_entity_poly.pdbx_seq_one_letter_code
_entity_poly.pdbx_strand_id
1 'polypeptide(L)' 'MPIPEGAKVEGVTSADGRTVALVRLRDGSAALYVIDPATGALLGVVRFPEGKR' A
#
# COMPACT_ATOMS: atom_id res chain seq x y z
N MET A 1 1.31 9.64 4.78
CA MET A 1 0.79 9.68 3.39
C MET A 1 -0.45 8.78 3.30
N PRO A 2 -1.66 9.28 2.98
CA PRO A 2 -2.86 8.56 3.34
C PRO A 2 -3.20 7.55 2.23
N ILE A 3 -3.42 6.33 2.68
CA ILE A 3 -4.29 5.36 2.02
C ILE A 3 -5.48 6.12 1.39
N PRO A 4 -5.76 5.98 0.07
CA PRO A 4 -6.86 6.68 -0.57
C PRO A 4 -8.17 6.47 0.19
N GLU A 5 -9.03 7.49 0.20
CA GLU A 5 -10.27 7.39 0.94
C GLU A 5 -11.10 6.19 0.48
N GLY A 6 -11.60 5.38 1.43
CA GLY A 6 -12.33 4.15 1.17
C GLY A 6 -11.50 2.99 0.61
N ALA A 7 -10.17 3.15 0.52
CA ALA A 7 -9.28 2.01 0.36
C ALA A 7 -9.08 1.30 1.71
N LYS A 8 -8.86 -0.02 1.65
CA LYS A 8 -8.69 -0.87 2.83
C LYS A 8 -7.26 -1.39 2.90
N VAL A 9 -6.63 -1.25 4.06
CA VAL A 9 -5.37 -1.95 4.34
C VAL A 9 -5.70 -3.43 4.59
N GLU A 10 -5.20 -4.31 3.72
CA GLU A 10 -5.40 -5.76 3.81
C GLU A 10 -4.24 -6.46 4.54
N GLY A 11 -3.06 -5.84 4.57
CA GLY A 11 -1.90 -6.36 5.26
C GLY A 11 -0.79 -5.33 5.41
N VAL A 12 0.05 -5.51 6.42
CA VAL A 12 1.23 -4.68 6.66
C VAL A 12 2.40 -5.60 6.98
N THR A 13 3.54 -5.33 6.36
CA THR A 13 4.80 -5.98 6.70
C THR A 13 5.91 -4.93 6.79
N SER A 14 7.07 -5.34 7.29
CA SER A 14 8.28 -4.55 7.24
C SER A 14 9.35 -5.32 6.46
N ALA A 15 10.01 -4.64 5.53
CA ALA A 15 11.09 -5.19 4.73
C ALA A 15 12.20 -4.16 4.62
N ASP A 16 13.41 -4.53 5.03
CA ASP A 16 14.60 -3.65 4.95
C ASP A 16 14.37 -2.28 5.63
N GLY A 17 13.81 -2.28 6.84
CA GLY A 17 13.52 -1.05 7.60
C GLY A 17 12.40 -0.18 7.04
N ARG A 18 11.72 -0.59 5.96
CA ARG A 18 10.57 0.12 5.38
C ARG A 18 9.26 -0.56 5.75
N THR A 19 8.21 0.21 5.95
CA THR A 19 6.85 -0.32 6.08
C THR A 19 6.26 -0.54 4.69
N VAL A 20 5.70 -1.72 4.45
CA VAL A 20 4.99 -2.04 3.21
C VAL A 20 3.55 -2.40 3.54
N ALA A 21 2.61 -1.63 3.01
CA ALA A 21 1.17 -1.85 3.20
C ALA A 21 0.54 -2.36 1.90
N LEU A 22 -0.18 -3.50 1.97
CA LEU A 22 -1.07 -3.95 0.92
C LEU A 22 -2.42 -3.28 1.07
N VAL A 23 -2.86 -2.61 0.01
CA VAL A 23 -4.04 -1.75 0.00
C VAL A 23 -4.97 -2.15 -1.13
N ARG A 24 -6.22 -2.46 -0.79
CA ARG A 24 -7.33 -2.63 -1.74
C ARG A 24 -7.96 -1.28 -2.03
N LEU A 25 -8.00 -0.88 -3.30
CA LEU A 25 -8.64 0.35 -3.74
C LEU A 25 -10.14 0.15 -3.98
N ARG A 26 -10.90 1.25 -4.07
CA ARG A 26 -12.36 1.21 -4.28
C ARG A 26 -12.77 0.51 -5.58
N ASP A 27 -11.91 0.58 -6.59
CA ASP A 27 -12.12 -0.07 -7.90
C ASP A 27 -11.79 -1.57 -7.89
N GLY A 28 -11.45 -2.15 -6.72
CA GLY A 28 -11.09 -3.56 -6.58
C GLY A 28 -9.62 -3.87 -6.87
N SER A 29 -8.88 -2.94 -7.49
CA SER A 29 -7.44 -3.09 -7.72
C SER A 29 -6.66 -3.03 -6.39
N ALA A 30 -5.40 -3.47 -6.43
CA ALA A 30 -4.54 -3.46 -5.25
C ALA A 30 -3.24 -2.70 -5.52
N ALA A 31 -2.66 -2.16 -4.46
CA ALA A 31 -1.34 -1.55 -4.50
C ALA A 31 -0.54 -1.85 -3.23
N LEU A 32 0.79 -1.94 -3.37
CA LEU A 32 1.71 -1.82 -2.25
C LEU A 32 2.16 -0.37 -2.10
N TYR A 33 2.13 0.12 -0.86
CA TYR A 33 2.69 1.41 -0.47
C TYR A 33 3.94 1.16 0.36
N VAL A 34 5.08 1.69 -0.09
CA VAL A 34 6.36 1.61 0.62
C VAL A 34 6.58 2.91 1.36
N ILE A 35 6.68 2.85 2.68
CA ILE A 35 6.64 4.01 3.56
C ILE A 35 7.92 4.01 4.41
N ASP A 36 8.53 5.18 4.56
CA ASP A 36 9.53 5.43 5.59
C ASP A 36 8.81 5.53 6.95
N PRO A 37 9.04 4.60 7.89
CA PRO A 37 8.36 4.62 9.17
C PRO A 37 8.80 5.77 10.09
N ALA A 38 9.99 6.36 9.89
CA ALA A 38 10.49 7.45 10.72
C ALA A 38 9.82 8.78 10.37
N THR A 39 9.54 9.00 9.08
CA THR A 39 9.00 10.28 8.57
C THR A 39 7.56 10.18 8.09
N GLY A 40 7.04 8.97 7.87
CA GLY A 40 5.75 8.74 7.23
C GLY A 40 5.74 9.06 5.73
N ALA A 41 6.91 9.29 5.14
CA ALA A 41 7.07 9.61 3.72
C ALA A 41 6.75 8.40 2.84
N LEU A 42 6.08 8.65 1.72
CA LEU A 42 5.92 7.64 0.68
C LEU A 42 7.20 7.54 -0.12
N LEU A 43 7.77 6.34 -0.14
CA LEU A 43 8.96 6.02 -0.92
C LEU A 43 8.62 5.38 -2.26
N GLY A 44 7.46 4.72 -2.38
CA GLY A 44 7.03 4.12 -3.65
C GLY A 44 5.64 3.51 -3.61
N VAL A 45 5.06 3.32 -4.80
CA VAL A 45 3.78 2.64 -5.00
C VAL A 45 3.95 1.60 -6.10
N VAL A 46 3.58 0.36 -5.81
CA VAL A 46 3.49 -0.73 -6.80
C VAL A 46 2.02 -1.02 -7.04
N ARG A 47 1.53 -0.85 -8.26
CA ARG A 47 0.14 -1.13 -8.63
C ARG A 47 0.03 -2.51 -9.25
N PHE A 48 -0.97 -3.26 -8.81
CA PHE A 48 -1.36 -4.50 -9.46
C PHE A 48 -2.57 -4.21 -10.35
N PRO A 49 -2.59 -4.70 -11.59
CA PRO A 49 -3.81 -4.73 -12.37
C PRO A 49 -4.87 -5.53 -11.61
N GLU A 50 -6.15 -5.26 -11.90
CA GLU A 50 -7.27 -5.96 -11.26
C GLU A 50 -7.05 -7.48 -11.34
N GLY A 51 -6.96 -8.13 -10.19
CA GLY A 51 -6.73 -9.56 -10.12
C GLY A 51 -8.00 -10.28 -10.58
N LYS A 52 -7.95 -10.96 -11.73
CA LYS A 52 -8.83 -12.11 -11.94
C LYS A 52 -8.55 -13.08 -10.80
N ARG A 53 -9.55 -13.26 -9.93
CA ARG A 53 -9.57 -14.26 -8.86
C ARG A 53 -9.21 -15.64 -9.37
#